data_AF-A0AAT9GWH5-F1
#
_entry.id   AF-A0AAT9GWH5-F1
#
_cell.length_a   1.000
_cell.length_b   1.000
_cell.length_c   1.000
_cell.angle_alpha   90.00
_cell.angle_beta   90.00
_cell.angle_gamma   90.00
#
_symmetry.space_group_name_H-M   'P 1'
#
loop_
_entity.id
_entity.type
_entity.pdbx_description
1 polymer ?
#
loop_
_entity_poly.entity_id
_entity_poly.type
_entity_poly.pdbx_seq_one_letter_code
_entity_poly.pdbx_strand_id
1 'polypeptide(L)'
;MKTLQVFLFTLLFSAVKLHSQIHVDKITYKVRDHFITTTIGYPVPGTFLPAGKKEPSTILNPDGTGIIQYEDLSKKKINWGIECTEEGIPVFKEGFNSASYTFWYRTNDSEEWNYTQFSIHFAKKRMFLMGERVKEYVDYNVQ
;
A
#
# COMPACT_ATOMS: atom_id res chain seq x y z
N MET A 1 -0.97 41.63 38.65
CA MET A 1 -1.21 41.26 37.23
C MET A 1 0.11 41.12 36.46
N LYS A 2 1.01 40.19 36.84
CA LYS A 2 2.27 39.94 36.11
C LYS A 2 2.60 38.45 35.90
N THR A 3 1.86 37.54 36.52
CA THR A 3 2.03 36.08 36.38
C THR A 3 1.04 35.44 35.41
N LEU A 4 -0.06 36.14 35.07
CA LEU A 4 -1.09 35.62 34.16
C LEU A 4 -0.65 35.63 32.69
N GLN A 5 0.28 36.53 32.33
CA GLN A 5 0.73 36.69 30.94
C GLN A 5 1.75 35.63 30.50
N VAL A 6 2.44 34.96 31.44
CA VAL A 6 3.44 33.94 31.12
C VAL A 6 2.80 32.58 30.81
N PHE A 7 1.63 32.30 31.36
CA PHE A 7 0.90 31.05 31.09
C PHE A 7 0.24 31.00 29.71
N LEU A 8 0.00 32.15 29.06
CA LEU A 8 -0.67 32.17 27.75
C LEU A 8 0.28 31.82 26.59
N PHE A 9 1.59 32.02 26.76
CA PHE A 9 2.57 31.74 25.70
C PHE A 9 3.00 30.27 25.61
N THR A 10 2.78 29.46 26.66
CA THR A 10 3.09 28.03 26.64
C THR A 10 1.96 27.18 26.06
N LEU A 11 0.74 27.70 25.95
CA LEU A 11 -0.43 26.93 25.47
C LEU A 11 -0.56 26.89 23.93
N LEU A 12 0.14 27.75 23.19
CA LEU A 12 -0.06 27.94 21.75
C LEU A 12 0.87 27.14 20.83
N PHE A 13 1.77 26.30 21.38
CA PHE A 13 2.67 25.44 20.59
C PHE A 13 2.30 23.96 20.54
N SER A 14 1.14 23.56 21.08
CA SER A 14 0.57 22.24 20.82
C SER A 14 -0.29 22.24 19.55
N ALA A 15 0.22 22.82 18.46
CA ALA A 15 -0.24 22.47 17.12
C ALA A 15 0.39 21.12 16.76
N VAL A 16 -0.08 20.04 17.39
CA VAL A 16 0.16 18.69 16.89
C VAL A 16 -0.54 18.57 15.54
N LYS A 17 0.13 19.01 14.46
CA LYS A 17 -0.21 18.59 13.11
C LYS A 17 0.24 17.15 12.92
N LEU A 18 -0.40 16.23 13.63
CA LEU A 18 -0.45 14.82 13.24
C LEU A 18 -1.66 14.63 12.34
N HIS A 19 -1.63 15.26 11.17
CA HIS A 19 -2.27 14.65 10.02
C HIS A 19 -1.14 14.00 9.26
N SER A 20 -0.92 12.70 9.49
CA SER A 20 -0.13 11.91 8.55
C SER A 20 -0.89 11.98 7.23
N GLN A 21 -0.56 12.94 6.37
CA GLN A 21 -1.07 12.96 5.01
C GLN A 21 -0.69 11.62 4.39
N ILE A 22 -1.67 10.94 3.80
CA ILE A 22 -1.42 9.71 3.06
C ILE A 22 -0.39 10.07 1.99
N HIS A 23 0.72 9.34 1.96
CA HIS A 23 1.74 9.55 0.94
C HIS A 23 1.16 9.08 -0.40
N VAL A 24 1.21 9.97 -1.38
CA VAL A 24 0.71 9.77 -2.74
C VAL A 24 1.83 10.07 -3.71
N ASP A 25 2.14 9.10 -4.56
CA ASP A 25 3.08 9.26 -5.66
C ASP A 25 2.32 9.37 -6.98
N LYS A 26 2.73 10.31 -7.81
CA LYS A 26 2.26 10.43 -9.18
C LYS A 26 3.13 9.55 -10.09
N ILE A 27 2.50 8.69 -10.88
CA ILE A 27 3.16 7.89 -11.91
C ILE A 27 2.57 8.21 -13.28
N THR A 28 3.37 8.06 -14.33
CA THR A 28 2.89 8.19 -15.71
C THR A 28 2.92 6.82 -16.36
N TYR A 29 1.77 6.35 -16.84
CA TYR A 29 1.65 5.13 -17.61
C TYR A 29 1.13 5.47 -19.01
N LYS A 30 1.96 5.18 -20.01
CA LYS A 30 1.76 5.58 -21.42
C LYS A 30 1.68 7.10 -21.57
N VAL A 31 0.48 7.66 -21.47
CA VAL A 31 0.20 9.09 -21.68
C VAL A 31 -0.73 9.66 -20.60
N ARG A 32 -1.05 8.86 -19.58
CA ARG A 32 -1.96 9.24 -18.50
C ARG A 32 -1.22 9.21 -17.18
N ASP A 33 -1.55 10.19 -16.36
CA ASP A 33 -1.11 10.24 -15.00
C ASP A 33 -2.03 9.40 -14.12
N HIS A 34 -1.41 8.70 -13.19
CA HIS A 34 -2.04 7.88 -12.17
C HIS A 34 -1.44 8.25 -10.82
N PHE A 35 -2.18 7.96 -9.75
CA PHE A 35 -1.73 8.21 -8.39
C PHE A 35 -1.71 6.88 -7.64
N ILE A 36 -0.64 6.66 -6.89
CA ILE A 36 -0.47 5.43 -6.12
C ILE A 36 -0.16 5.73 -4.67
N THR A 37 -0.61 4.84 -3.79
CA THR A 37 -0.30 4.86 -2.36
C THR A 37 -0.04 3.45 -1.83
N THR A 38 0.73 3.33 -0.75
CA THR A 38 0.92 2.07 -0.03
C THR A 38 -0.07 1.87 1.10
N THR A 39 -0.92 2.88 1.39
CA THR A 39 -1.82 2.90 2.54
C THR A 39 -3.28 2.86 2.09
N ILE A 40 -3.96 1.73 2.33
CA ILE A 40 -5.36 1.52 1.90
C ILE A 40 -6.32 1.11 3.02
N GLY A 41 -5.95 1.35 4.28
CA GLY A 41 -6.73 0.90 5.46
C GLY A 41 -6.61 -0.58 5.79
N TYR A 42 -5.80 -1.33 5.03
CA TYR A 42 -5.48 -2.74 5.28
C TYR A 42 -3.96 -2.96 5.29
N PRO A 43 -3.46 -3.96 6.04
CA PRO A 43 -2.02 -4.21 6.15
C PRO A 43 -1.49 -4.91 4.89
N VAL A 44 -1.35 -4.20 3.77
CA VAL A 44 -0.82 -4.75 2.51
C VAL A 44 0.65 -5.21 2.63
N PRO A 45 1.58 -4.43 3.20
CA PRO A 45 3.00 -4.79 3.26
C PRO A 45 3.26 -6.13 3.95
N GLY A 46 4.11 -6.97 3.36
CA GLY A 46 4.43 -8.31 3.84
C GLY A 46 4.84 -9.26 2.72
N THR A 47 4.91 -10.54 3.05
CA THR A 47 5.30 -11.61 2.12
C THR A 47 4.08 -12.32 1.56
N PHE A 48 3.98 -12.38 0.23
CA PHE A 48 2.99 -13.13 -0.52
C PHE A 48 3.63 -14.37 -1.11
N LEU A 49 2.97 -15.52 -0.95
CA LEU A 49 3.46 -16.83 -1.37
C LEU A 49 2.40 -17.55 -2.22
N PRO A 50 2.78 -18.31 -3.26
CA PRO A 50 1.86 -19.21 -3.93
C PRO A 50 1.26 -20.21 -2.93
N ALA A 51 0.00 -20.58 -3.12
CA ALA A 51 -0.69 -21.48 -2.21
C ALA A 51 0.08 -22.80 -2.00
N GLY A 52 0.41 -23.11 -0.75
CA GLY A 52 1.11 -24.34 -0.37
C GLY A 52 2.61 -24.37 -0.72
N LYS A 53 3.19 -23.27 -1.24
CA LYS A 53 4.61 -23.19 -1.55
C LYS A 53 5.34 -22.18 -0.66
N LYS A 54 6.67 -22.33 -0.55
CA LYS A 54 7.55 -21.35 0.10
C LYS A 54 8.17 -20.36 -0.89
N GLU A 55 8.19 -20.70 -2.17
CA GLU A 55 8.76 -19.91 -3.27
C GLU A 55 7.96 -20.17 -4.56
N PRO A 56 8.01 -19.25 -5.54
CA PRO A 56 8.65 -17.94 -5.45
C PRO A 56 7.85 -16.94 -4.62
N SER A 57 8.54 -16.08 -3.86
CA SER A 57 7.93 -15.11 -2.97
C SER A 57 7.84 -13.70 -3.56
N THR A 58 6.87 -12.90 -3.11
CA THR A 58 6.85 -11.44 -3.33
C THR A 58 6.82 -10.73 -1.99
N ILE A 59 7.77 -9.81 -1.76
CA ILE A 59 7.88 -9.04 -0.52
C ILE A 59 7.54 -7.59 -0.85
N LEU A 60 6.57 -7.03 -0.13
CA LEU A 60 6.17 -5.63 -0.23
C LEU A 60 6.53 -4.92 1.08
N ASN A 61 7.38 -3.90 1.01
CA ASN A 61 7.76 -3.06 2.14
C ASN A 61 6.81 -1.85 2.26
N PRO A 62 6.57 -1.31 3.47
CA PRO A 62 5.65 -0.19 3.67
C PRO A 62 5.99 1.11 2.93
N ASP A 63 7.27 1.30 2.60
CA ASP A 63 7.81 2.47 1.91
C ASP A 63 7.65 2.43 0.38
N GLY A 64 6.89 1.46 -0.14
CA GLY A 64 6.66 1.31 -1.58
C GLY A 64 7.82 0.62 -2.30
N THR A 65 8.81 0.09 -1.59
CA THR A 65 9.82 -0.81 -2.15
C THR A 65 9.41 -2.28 -1.98
N GLY A 66 10.03 -3.18 -2.74
CA GLY A 66 9.77 -4.60 -2.61
C GLY A 66 10.70 -5.47 -3.42
N ILE A 67 10.42 -6.78 -3.43
CA ILE A 67 11.14 -7.79 -4.22
C ILE A 67 10.11 -8.76 -4.81
N ILE A 68 10.16 -8.99 -6.12
CA ILE A 68 9.48 -10.11 -6.78
C ILE A 68 10.52 -11.19 -7.07
N GLN A 69 10.25 -12.42 -6.65
CA GLN A 69 10.95 -13.60 -7.11
C GLN A 69 10.16 -14.24 -8.26
N TYR A 70 10.85 -14.62 -9.33
CA TYR A 70 10.26 -15.35 -10.46
C TYR A 70 10.37 -16.86 -10.26
N GLU A 71 9.73 -17.64 -11.13
CA GLU A 71 9.74 -19.11 -11.08
C GLU A 71 11.16 -19.71 -11.20
N ASP A 72 12.07 -19.04 -11.89
CA ASP A 72 13.50 -19.41 -11.96
C ASP A 72 14.30 -19.01 -10.70
N LEU A 73 13.61 -18.55 -9.66
CA LEU A 73 14.14 -18.04 -8.38
C LEU A 73 14.98 -16.76 -8.48
N SER A 74 15.11 -16.17 -9.67
CA SER A 74 15.70 -14.85 -9.83
C SER A 74 14.85 -13.80 -9.10
N LYS A 75 15.52 -12.77 -8.57
CA LYS A 75 14.88 -11.72 -7.76
C LYS A 75 15.08 -10.37 -8.43
N LYS A 76 14.01 -9.59 -8.50
CA LYS A 76 14.05 -8.19 -8.92
C LYS A 76 13.49 -7.30 -7.83
N LYS A 77 14.24 -6.24 -7.52
CA LYS A 77 13.74 -5.15 -6.66
C LYS A 77 12.69 -4.38 -7.44
N ILE A 78 11.63 -3.99 -6.74
CA ILE A 78 10.53 -3.23 -7.32
C ILE A 78 10.21 -1.99 -6.50
N ASN A 79 9.64 -0.99 -7.16
CA ASN A 79 8.75 -0.03 -6.53
C ASN A 79 7.29 -0.45 -6.78
N TRP A 80 6.40 -0.20 -5.85
CA TRP A 80 4.99 -0.57 -5.94
C TRP A 80 4.06 0.43 -5.25
N GLY A 81 2.79 0.38 -5.64
CA GLY A 81 1.70 1.07 -4.96
C GLY A 81 0.34 0.58 -5.44
N ILE A 82 -0.72 0.99 -4.74
CA ILE A 82 -2.11 0.74 -5.11
C ILE A 82 -2.70 2.03 -5.69
N GLU A 83 -3.46 1.92 -6.78
CA GLU A 83 -4.14 3.06 -7.39
C GLU A 83 -5.04 3.80 -6.39
N CYS A 84 -4.92 5.12 -6.38
CA CYS A 84 -5.71 6.03 -5.56
C CYS A 84 -6.08 7.30 -6.33
N THR A 85 -6.87 8.17 -5.70
CA THR A 85 -7.07 9.55 -6.16
C THR A 85 -5.86 10.41 -5.84
N GLU A 86 -5.83 11.65 -6.35
CA GLU A 86 -4.78 12.62 -6.01
C GLU A 86 -4.70 12.92 -4.50
N GLU A 87 -5.82 12.79 -3.78
CA GLU A 87 -5.92 12.94 -2.33
C GLU A 87 -5.53 11.66 -1.55
N GLY A 88 -5.19 10.58 -2.24
CA GLY A 88 -4.77 9.32 -1.64
C GLY A 88 -5.92 8.39 -1.25
N ILE A 89 -7.12 8.61 -1.77
CA ILE A 89 -8.27 7.72 -1.52
C ILE A 89 -8.13 6.49 -2.43
N PRO A 90 -8.03 5.25 -1.89
CA PRO A 90 -7.84 4.06 -2.71
C PRO A 90 -8.98 3.84 -3.70
N VAL A 91 -8.65 3.53 -4.96
CA VAL A 91 -9.62 3.20 -6.01
C VAL A 91 -9.77 1.68 -6.09
N PHE A 92 -10.99 1.19 -5.89
CA PHE A 92 -11.28 -0.25 -5.92
C PHE A 92 -12.64 -0.56 -6.53
N LYS A 93 -12.78 -1.81 -6.98
CA LYS A 93 -14.06 -2.42 -7.35
C LYS A 93 -14.54 -3.28 -6.20
N GLU A 94 -15.74 -3.00 -5.72
CA GLU A 94 -16.40 -3.81 -4.70
C GLU A 94 -16.89 -5.14 -5.30
N GLY A 95 -16.76 -6.21 -4.52
CA GLY A 95 -17.32 -7.52 -4.82
C GLY A 95 -18.02 -8.10 -3.59
N PHE A 96 -18.70 -9.24 -3.74
CA PHE A 96 -19.34 -9.90 -2.61
C PHE A 96 -18.27 -10.39 -1.61
N ASN A 97 -18.15 -9.67 -0.48
CA ASN A 97 -17.16 -9.94 0.56
C ASN A 97 -15.71 -9.84 0.04
N SER A 98 -15.47 -8.93 -0.91
CA SER A 98 -14.14 -8.66 -1.44
C SER A 98 -14.00 -7.23 -1.96
N ALA A 99 -12.76 -6.78 -2.07
CA ALA A 99 -12.39 -5.56 -2.77
C ALA A 99 -11.21 -5.85 -3.71
N SER A 100 -11.26 -5.29 -4.92
CA SER A 100 -10.22 -5.44 -5.94
C SER A 100 -9.63 -4.10 -6.33
N TYR A 101 -8.31 -4.01 -6.27
CA TYR A 101 -7.53 -2.81 -6.51
C TYR A 101 -6.61 -3.03 -7.72
N THR A 102 -6.23 -1.93 -8.36
CA THR A 102 -5.12 -1.92 -9.31
C THR A 102 -3.81 -1.81 -8.53
N PHE A 103 -2.94 -2.79 -8.69
CA PHE A 103 -1.60 -2.80 -8.13
C PHE A 103 -0.61 -2.43 -9.21
N TRP A 104 0.12 -1.35 -8.97
CA TRP A 104 1.20 -0.87 -9.83
C TRP A 104 2.54 -1.32 -9.32
N TYR A 105 3.43 -1.68 -10.22
CA TYR A 105 4.82 -1.93 -9.90
C TYR A 105 5.74 -1.64 -11.07
N ARG A 106 6.99 -1.35 -10.77
CA ARG A 106 8.08 -1.35 -11.76
C ARG A 106 9.30 -2.00 -11.13
N THR A 107 10.15 -2.60 -11.94
CA THR A 107 11.46 -3.07 -11.47
C THR A 107 12.44 -1.90 -11.42
N ASN A 108 13.41 -1.92 -10.51
CA ASN A 108 14.36 -0.80 -10.38
C ASN A 108 15.32 -0.65 -11.57
N ASP A 109 15.35 -1.63 -12.48
CA ASP A 109 16.09 -1.60 -13.75
C ASP A 109 15.24 -1.10 -14.93
N SER A 110 13.99 -0.67 -14.69
CA SER A 110 13.09 -0.11 -15.70
C SER A 110 12.35 1.12 -15.19
N GLU A 111 12.13 2.09 -16.07
CA GLU A 111 11.25 3.23 -15.78
C GLU A 111 9.77 2.89 -16.05
N GLU A 112 9.50 1.78 -16.73
CA GLU A 112 8.17 1.40 -17.16
C GLU A 112 7.34 0.78 -16.02
N TRP A 113 6.20 1.42 -15.74
CA TRP A 113 5.20 0.91 -14.82
C TRP A 113 4.37 -0.20 -15.46
N ASN A 114 4.14 -1.26 -14.68
CA ASN A 114 3.28 -2.38 -14.98
C ASN A 114 2.13 -2.41 -13.96
N TYR A 115 1.03 -3.05 -14.32
CA TYR A 115 -0.08 -3.24 -13.38
C TYR A 115 -0.62 -4.66 -13.40
N THR A 116 -1.19 -5.04 -12.26
CA THR A 116 -1.92 -6.30 -12.05
C THR A 116 -3.03 -6.07 -11.03
N GLN A 117 -3.77 -7.13 -10.69
CA GLN A 117 -4.80 -7.07 -9.65
C GLN A 117 -4.20 -7.40 -8.27
N PHE A 118 -4.60 -6.60 -7.30
CA PHE A 118 -4.54 -6.95 -5.88
C PHE A 118 -5.97 -7.09 -5.35
N SER A 119 -6.26 -8.11 -4.56
CA SER A 119 -7.60 -8.27 -3.98
C SER A 119 -7.57 -8.69 -2.52
N ILE A 120 -8.60 -8.29 -1.79
CA ILE A 120 -8.84 -8.66 -0.40
C ILE A 120 -10.14 -9.45 -0.35
N HIS A 121 -10.13 -10.60 0.32
CA HIS A 121 -11.32 -11.42 0.61
C HIS A 121 -11.56 -11.41 2.13
N PHE A 122 -12.61 -10.72 2.59
CA PHE A 122 -12.74 -10.39 4.02
C PHE A 122 -13.11 -11.61 4.88
N ALA A 123 -14.07 -12.43 4.46
CA ALA A 123 -14.43 -13.66 5.18
C ALA A 123 -13.26 -14.64 5.34
N LYS A 124 -12.38 -14.72 4.33
CA LYS A 124 -11.22 -15.62 4.35
C LYS A 124 -10.00 -14.99 5.02
N LYS A 125 -10.04 -13.69 5.35
CA LYS A 125 -8.91 -12.90 5.84
C LYS A 125 -7.65 -13.07 5.00
N ARG A 126 -7.83 -13.06 3.67
CA ARG A 126 -6.76 -13.29 2.68
C ARG A 126 -6.66 -12.15 1.68
N MET A 127 -5.42 -11.83 1.34
CA MET A 127 -5.05 -10.92 0.27
C MET A 127 -4.39 -11.72 -0.85
N PHE A 128 -4.68 -11.36 -2.10
CA PHE A 128 -4.13 -11.99 -3.29
C PHE A 128 -3.40 -10.94 -4.12
N LEU A 129 -2.23 -11.31 -4.62
CA LEU A 129 -1.38 -10.50 -5.47
C LEU A 129 -1.01 -11.32 -6.71
N MET A 130 -1.13 -10.70 -7.89
CA MET A 130 -0.78 -11.36 -9.17
C MET A 130 -1.54 -12.68 -9.38
N GLY A 131 -2.80 -12.75 -8.90
CA GLY A 131 -3.69 -13.90 -9.07
C GLY A 131 -3.46 -15.05 -8.09
N GLU A 132 -2.21 -15.48 -7.89
CA GLU A 132 -1.92 -16.74 -7.17
C GLU A 132 -1.18 -16.57 -5.83
N ARG A 133 -0.53 -15.42 -5.60
CA ARG A 133 0.27 -15.21 -4.40
C ARG A 133 -0.62 -14.71 -3.27
N VAL A 134 -0.59 -15.39 -2.13
CA VAL A 134 -1.50 -15.21 -1.02
C VAL A 134 -0.75 -14.70 0.20
N LYS A 135 -1.40 -13.81 0.94
CA LYS A 135 -1.02 -13.40 2.28
C LYS A 135 -2.25 -13.39 3.18
N GLU A 136 -2.16 -14.01 4.35
CA GLU A 136 -3.20 -13.89 5.37
C GLU A 136 -3.01 -12.59 6.15
N TYR A 137 -4.11 -11.99 6.61
CA TYR A 137 -4.07 -10.78 7.42
C TYR A 137 -4.96 -10.90 8.64
N VAL A 138 -4.60 -10.18 9.70
CA VAL A 138 -5.47 -9.98 10.85
C VAL A 138 -6.15 -8.64 10.64
N ASP A 139 -7.48 -8.64 10.68
CA ASP A 139 -8.25 -7.40 10.70
C ASP A 139 -8.22 -6.84 12.12
N TYR A 140 -7.60 -5.67 12.27
CA TYR A 140 -7.54 -4.94 13.54
C TYR A 140 -8.70 -3.94 13.69
N ASN A 141 -9.59 -3.84 12.69
CA ASN A 141 -10.73 -2.91 12.67
C ASN A 141 -12.04 -3.57 13.14
N VAL A 142 -12.01 -4.84 13.56
CA VAL A 142 -13.16 -5.50 14.21
C VAL A 142 -13.02 -5.34 15.72
N GLN A 143 -13.71 -4.35 16.29
CA GLN A 143 -14.05 -4.28 17.72
C GLN A 143 -15.29 -5.11 18.01
#